data_AF-A7TDZ2-F1
#
_entry.id   AF-A7TDZ2-F1
#
_cell.length_a   1.000
_cell.length_b   1.000
_cell.length_c   1.000
_cell.angle_alpha   90.00
_cell.angle_beta   90.00
_cell.angle_gamma   90.00
#
_symmetry.space_group_name_H-M   'P 1'
#
loop_
_entity.id
_entity.type
_entity.pdbx_description
1 polymer ?
#
loop_
_entity_poly.entity_id
_entity_poly.type
_entity_poly.pdbx_seq_one_letter_code
_entity_poly.pdbx_strand_id
1 'polypeptide(L)'
;SSKQDSSHHLPSRSNLPPQKNMIPQLVENPDELLRDVRESFRIQQDIDSIGNINNSINTLNQLSKDKLNEQRFKISETTLNIDTTSSAIEILVSDLNRIQNEASQFSSNNTLELELNSLQDLENSVVDLRKKLDSKITNLVNAERSLAATTSTTTTTPTSPVPAPLETALEDPVVKSNLLKLKLYRSLGVIVDSENNQVLIHLQNGEFDVLPLDNNLSGYFLTKYIWDKLQQKYQY
;
A
#
# COMPACT_ATOMS: atom_id res chain seq x y z
N SER A 1 -36.02 9.56 -16.15
CA SER A 1 -37.18 9.25 -17.00
C SER A 1 -38.13 8.38 -16.20
N SER A 2 -39.20 8.95 -15.66
CA SER A 2 -40.46 8.27 -15.30
C SER A 2 -41.35 9.31 -14.64
N LYS A 3 -42.19 9.98 -15.43
CA LYS A 3 -43.34 10.73 -14.92
C LYS A 3 -44.49 9.73 -14.90
N GLN A 4 -45.03 9.42 -13.72
CA GLN A 4 -46.30 8.73 -13.60
C GLN A 4 -47.37 9.74 -13.20
N ASP A 5 -48.35 9.85 -14.10
CA ASP A 5 -49.60 10.59 -13.99
C ASP A 5 -50.37 10.22 -12.72
N SER A 6 -50.71 11.22 -11.92
CA SER A 6 -51.75 11.14 -10.89
C SER A 6 -52.99 11.87 -11.40
N SER A 7 -53.84 11.14 -12.12
CA SER A 7 -55.21 11.57 -12.42
C SER A 7 -56.10 11.39 -11.19
N HIS A 8 -56.29 12.48 -10.45
CA HIS A 8 -57.32 12.58 -9.41
C HIS A 8 -58.70 12.60 -10.06
N HIS A 9 -59.43 11.49 -9.97
CA HIS A 9 -60.84 11.42 -10.33
C HIS A 9 -61.69 11.88 -9.13
N LEU A 10 -62.24 13.10 -9.23
CA LEU A 10 -63.28 13.60 -8.34
C LEU A 10 -64.58 12.82 -8.59
N PRO A 11 -65.25 12.28 -7.57
CA PRO A 11 -66.62 11.82 -7.76
C PRO A 11 -67.57 13.01 -7.74
N SER A 12 -68.19 13.28 -8.89
CA SER A 12 -69.35 14.14 -9.04
C SER A 12 -70.49 13.69 -8.11
N ARG A 13 -70.69 14.42 -7.02
CA ARG A 13 -71.93 14.38 -6.24
C ARG A 13 -72.97 15.27 -6.93
N SER A 14 -73.81 14.69 -7.78
CA SER A 14 -75.10 15.26 -8.13
C SER A 14 -76.16 14.18 -7.97
N ASN A 15 -76.91 14.25 -6.86
CA ASN A 15 -78.30 13.81 -6.75
C ASN A 15 -78.79 14.25 -5.37
N LEU A 16 -79.22 15.51 -5.28
CA LEU A 16 -80.10 15.97 -4.21
C LEU A 16 -81.52 15.42 -4.47
N PRO A 17 -82.19 14.80 -3.49
CA PRO A 17 -83.64 14.67 -3.52
C PRO A 17 -84.29 16.03 -3.19
N PRO A 18 -85.55 16.25 -3.63
CA PRO A 18 -86.21 17.55 -3.55
C PRO A 18 -86.44 17.97 -2.10
N GLN A 19 -86.20 19.25 -1.83
CA GLN A 19 -86.53 19.88 -0.55
C GLN A 19 -88.04 19.83 -0.32
N LYS A 20 -88.45 18.91 0.55
CA LYS A 20 -89.80 18.88 1.11
C LYS A 20 -89.78 19.64 2.44
N ASN A 21 -90.34 20.85 2.39
CA ASN A 21 -90.91 21.61 3.49
C ASN A 21 -90.02 21.85 4.73
N MET A 22 -89.40 23.04 4.77
CA MET A 22 -88.94 23.64 6.03
C MET A 22 -90.15 24.11 6.86
N ILE A 23 -90.77 23.18 7.57
CA ILE A 23 -91.44 23.48 8.84
C ILE A 23 -90.31 23.41 9.89
N PRO A 24 -90.21 24.30 10.89
CA PRO A 24 -89.29 24.05 12.00
C PRO A 24 -89.78 22.76 12.67
N GLN A 25 -89.13 21.66 12.35
CA GLN A 25 -89.47 20.35 12.84
C GLN A 25 -89.13 20.37 14.33
N LEU A 26 -90.13 20.75 15.13
CA LEU A 26 -90.11 20.54 16.56
C LEU A 26 -89.80 19.05 16.71
N VAL A 27 -88.65 18.73 17.28
CA VAL A 27 -88.21 17.35 17.48
C VAL A 27 -89.32 16.66 18.28
N GLU A 28 -90.09 15.79 17.63
CA GLU A 28 -91.35 15.25 18.19
C GLU A 28 -91.10 14.46 19.49
N ASN A 29 -89.87 13.93 19.67
CA ASN A 29 -89.37 13.38 20.93
C ASN A 29 -87.88 13.71 21.11
N PRO A 30 -87.53 14.78 21.85
CA PRO A 30 -86.13 15.15 22.09
C PRO A 30 -85.38 14.07 22.89
N ASP A 31 -86.09 13.32 23.73
CA ASP A 31 -85.52 12.27 24.56
C ASP A 31 -85.04 11.06 23.75
N GLU A 32 -85.75 10.71 22.67
CA GLU A 32 -85.38 9.63 21.75
C GLU A 32 -84.16 10.04 20.91
N LEU A 33 -84.14 11.28 20.41
CA LEU A 33 -82.97 11.83 19.73
C LEU A 33 -81.73 11.85 20.64
N LEU A 34 -81.86 12.22 21.92
CA LEU A 34 -80.76 12.18 22.88
C LEU A 34 -80.29 10.75 23.19
N ARG A 35 -81.18 9.76 23.08
CA ARG A 35 -80.82 8.33 23.24
C ARG A 35 -80.09 7.82 21.99
N ASP A 36 -80.58 8.16 20.81
CA ASP A 36 -79.94 7.79 19.53
C ASP A 36 -78.57 8.45 19.37
N VAL A 37 -78.45 9.73 19.73
CA VAL A 37 -77.16 10.44 19.71
C VAL A 37 -76.17 9.81 20.70
N ARG A 38 -76.63 9.43 21.89
CA ARG A 38 -75.81 8.75 22.90
C ARG A 38 -75.37 7.36 22.44
N GLU A 39 -76.24 6.61 21.78
CA GLU A 39 -75.91 5.30 21.25
C GLU A 39 -75.00 5.39 20.01
N SER A 40 -75.18 6.43 19.20
CA SER A 40 -74.31 6.75 18.06
C SER A 40 -72.93 7.26 18.49
N PHE A 41 -72.79 7.74 19.74
CA PHE A 41 -71.51 8.19 20.28
C PHE A 41 -70.65 6.99 20.70
N ARG A 42 -69.83 6.49 19.77
CA ARG A 42 -68.99 5.29 19.95
C ARG A 42 -67.66 5.62 20.62
N ILE A 43 -67.68 5.96 21.91
CA ILE A 43 -66.47 6.28 22.71
C ILE A 43 -65.43 5.16 22.64
N GLN A 44 -65.85 3.89 22.67
CA GLN A 44 -64.93 2.76 22.66
C GLN A 44 -64.09 2.70 21.37
N GLN A 45 -64.69 3.04 20.23
CA GLN A 45 -63.97 3.06 18.96
C GLN A 45 -62.86 4.12 18.96
N ASP A 46 -63.12 5.28 19.59
CA ASP A 46 -62.13 6.33 19.73
C ASP A 46 -61.02 5.95 20.72
N ILE A 47 -61.37 5.28 21.82
CA ILE A 47 -60.39 4.73 22.78
C ILE A 47 -59.48 3.71 22.08
N ASP A 48 -60.04 2.79 21.31
CA ASP A 48 -59.28 1.78 20.57
C ASP A 48 -58.38 2.45 19.51
N SER A 49 -58.88 3.50 18.84
CA SER A 49 -58.11 4.30 17.89
C SER A 49 -56.93 5.01 18.58
N ILE A 50 -57.14 5.60 19.77
CA ILE A 50 -56.08 6.20 20.58
C ILE A 50 -55.07 5.14 21.04
N GLY A 51 -55.54 3.95 21.42
CA GLY A 51 -54.68 2.81 21.77
C GLY A 51 -53.79 2.40 20.60
N ASN A 52 -54.35 2.33 19.39
CA ASN A 52 -53.61 2.06 18.16
C ASN A 52 -52.58 3.15 17.86
N ILE A 53 -52.96 4.43 18.01
CA ILE A 53 -52.03 5.57 17.85
C ILE A 53 -50.88 5.45 18.84
N ASN A 54 -51.14 5.13 20.10
CA ASN A 54 -50.10 4.95 21.11
C ASN A 54 -49.13 3.81 20.75
N ASN A 55 -49.65 2.70 20.25
CA ASN A 55 -48.82 1.60 19.74
C ASN A 55 -47.97 2.05 18.55
N SER A 56 -48.54 2.80 17.60
CA SER A 56 -47.79 3.37 16.47
C SER A 56 -46.71 4.37 16.91
N ILE A 57 -46.96 5.16 17.95
CA ILE A 57 -45.96 6.06 18.53
C ILE A 57 -44.82 5.25 19.15
N ASN A 58 -45.15 4.17 19.87
CA ASN A 58 -44.13 3.30 20.48
C ASN A 58 -43.26 2.61 19.42
N THR A 59 -43.86 2.08 18.35
CA THR A 59 -43.10 1.47 17.25
C THR A 59 -42.26 2.51 16.51
N LEU A 60 -42.79 3.71 16.27
CA LEU A 60 -42.04 4.82 15.66
C LEU A 60 -40.85 5.24 16.53
N ASN A 61 -41.02 5.30 17.85
CA ASN A 61 -39.93 5.61 18.79
C ASN A 61 -38.84 4.53 18.78
N GLN A 62 -39.23 3.25 18.73
CA GLN A 62 -38.28 2.14 18.60
C GLN A 62 -37.49 2.23 17.29
N LEU A 63 -38.19 2.37 16.16
CA LEU A 63 -37.56 2.51 14.84
C LEU A 63 -36.64 3.74 14.77
N SER A 64 -37.07 4.87 15.36
CA SER A 64 -36.25 6.07 15.45
C SER A 64 -34.97 5.83 16.26
N LYS A 65 -35.07 5.16 17.41
CA LYS A 65 -33.92 4.82 18.25
C LYS A 65 -32.97 3.86 17.54
N ASP A 66 -33.49 2.84 16.86
CA ASP A 66 -32.69 1.88 16.11
C ASP A 66 -31.98 2.56 14.95
N LYS A 67 -32.66 3.46 14.23
CA LYS A 67 -32.05 4.26 13.16
C LYS A 67 -30.96 5.19 13.66
N LEU A 68 -31.19 5.84 14.80
CA LEU A 68 -30.19 6.69 15.45
C LEU A 68 -28.96 5.88 15.86
N ASN A 69 -29.16 4.68 16.40
CA ASN A 69 -28.05 3.79 16.75
C ASN A 69 -27.27 3.34 15.51
N GLU A 70 -27.96 2.90 14.44
CA GLU A 70 -27.33 2.54 13.16
C GLU A 70 -26.49 3.70 12.61
N GLN A 71 -27.03 4.92 12.61
CA GLN A 71 -26.31 6.11 12.16
C GLN A 71 -25.10 6.43 13.04
N ARG A 72 -25.22 6.27 14.36
CA ARG A 72 -24.08 6.43 15.29
C ARG A 72 -22.97 5.43 15.01
N PHE A 73 -23.30 4.18 14.71
CA PHE A 73 -22.30 3.19 14.31
C PHE A 73 -21.59 3.60 13.01
N LYS A 74 -22.33 4.04 11.98
CA LYS A 74 -21.73 4.52 10.73
C LYS A 74 -20.84 5.75 10.92
N ILE A 75 -21.26 6.67 11.79
CA ILE A 75 -20.43 7.84 12.16
C ILE A 75 -19.15 7.38 12.85
N SER A 76 -19.24 6.44 13.80
CA SER A 76 -18.08 5.89 14.50
C SER A 76 -17.11 5.19 13.53
N GLU A 77 -17.63 4.37 12.61
CA GLU A 77 -16.84 3.68 11.59
C GLU A 77 -16.13 4.69 10.66
N THR A 78 -16.86 5.70 10.19
CA THR A 78 -16.29 6.75 9.33
C THR A 78 -15.24 7.56 10.08
N THR A 79 -15.44 7.82 11.38
CA THR A 79 -14.47 8.52 12.22
C THR A 79 -13.18 7.71 12.37
N LEU A 80 -13.28 6.40 12.63
CA LEU A 80 -12.11 5.52 12.67
C LEU A 80 -11.38 5.46 11.31
N ASN A 81 -12.12 5.48 10.19
CA ASN A 81 -11.52 5.56 8.87
C ASN A 81 -10.80 6.90 8.63
N ILE A 82 -11.35 8.01 9.14
CA ILE A 82 -10.67 9.32 9.09
C ILE A 82 -9.40 9.28 9.93
N ASP A 83 -9.44 8.76 11.15
CA ASP A 83 -8.27 8.71 12.03
C ASP A 83 -7.15 7.84 11.45
N THR A 84 -7.49 6.68 10.89
CA THR A 84 -6.53 5.78 10.25
C THR A 84 -5.92 6.40 8.99
N THR A 85 -6.72 7.03 8.14
CA THR A 85 -6.23 7.73 6.94
C THR A 85 -5.41 8.97 7.29
N SER A 86 -5.79 9.72 8.32
CA SER A 86 -5.02 10.86 8.84
C SER A 86 -3.65 10.40 9.35
N SER A 87 -3.59 9.30 10.12
CA SER A 87 -2.33 8.73 10.59
C SER A 87 -1.45 8.24 9.42
N ALA A 88 -2.04 7.62 8.41
CA ALA A 88 -1.30 7.23 7.20
C ALA A 88 -0.74 8.44 6.43
N ILE A 89 -1.51 9.53 6.35
CA ILE A 89 -1.04 10.80 5.74
C ILE A 89 0.10 11.40 6.56
N GLU A 90 0.01 11.41 7.89
CA GLU A 90 1.08 11.90 8.76
C GLU A 90 2.38 11.12 8.57
N ILE A 91 2.29 9.78 8.47
CA ILE A 91 3.45 8.92 8.17
C ILE A 91 4.03 9.29 6.80
N LEU A 92 3.19 9.40 5.76
CA LEU A 92 3.64 9.73 4.41
C LEU A 92 4.30 11.12 4.34
N VAL A 93 3.76 12.10 5.07
CA VAL A 93 4.35 13.44 5.20
C VAL A 93 5.69 13.37 5.92
N SER A 94 5.82 12.54 6.95
CA SER A 94 7.10 12.33 7.64
C SER A 94 8.14 11.68 6.73
N ASP A 95 7.75 10.69 5.92
CA ASP A 95 8.62 10.03 4.95
C ASP A 95 9.04 10.98 3.82
N LEU A 96 8.12 11.80 3.31
CA LEU A 96 8.46 12.82 2.32
C LEU A 96 9.46 13.83 2.87
N ASN A 97 9.27 14.28 4.12
CA ASN A 97 10.25 15.16 4.76
C ASN A 97 11.60 14.47 4.95
N ARG A 98 11.62 13.18 5.31
CA ARG A 98 12.86 12.38 5.41
C ARG A 98 13.57 12.28 4.05
N ILE A 99 12.86 11.91 3.00
CA ILE A 99 13.40 11.83 1.63
C ILE A 99 13.89 13.19 1.15
N GLN A 100 13.14 14.26 1.42
CA GLN A 100 13.55 15.62 1.05
C GLN A 100 14.83 16.03 1.79
N ASN A 101 14.96 15.68 3.07
CA ASN A 101 16.18 15.92 3.84
C ASN A 101 17.34 15.10 3.29
N GLU A 102 17.15 13.81 3.00
CA GLU A 102 18.16 12.93 2.37
C GLU A 102 18.59 13.46 1.00
N ALA A 103 17.65 13.88 0.14
CA ALA A 103 17.92 14.45 -1.17
C ALA A 103 18.68 15.79 -1.08
N SER A 104 18.33 16.63 -0.09
CA SER A 104 19.06 17.88 0.17
C SER A 104 20.49 17.60 0.65
N GLN A 105 20.68 16.60 1.51
CA GLN A 105 22.00 16.16 1.95
C GLN A 105 22.81 15.60 0.78
N PHE A 106 22.21 14.77 -0.08
CA PHE A 106 22.87 14.23 -1.26
C PHE A 106 23.27 15.32 -2.26
N SER A 107 22.40 16.31 -2.47
CA SER A 107 22.69 17.47 -3.32
C SER A 107 23.78 18.37 -2.72
N SER A 108 23.84 18.48 -1.39
CA SER A 108 24.88 19.23 -0.69
C SER A 108 26.18 18.46 -0.53
N ASN A 109 26.15 17.13 -0.67
CA ASN A 109 27.31 16.25 -0.70
C ASN A 109 28.02 16.41 -2.05
N ASN A 110 28.67 17.55 -2.17
CA ASN A 110 29.74 17.86 -3.11
C ASN A 110 30.94 16.90 -2.96
N THR A 111 30.87 15.94 -2.02
CA THR A 111 31.86 14.89 -1.78
C THR A 111 32.06 14.00 -2.99
N LEU A 112 31.00 13.68 -3.72
CA LEU A 112 31.09 12.87 -4.95
C LEU A 112 31.83 13.64 -6.06
N GLU A 113 31.57 14.94 -6.18
CA GLU A 113 32.26 15.81 -7.13
C GLU A 113 33.73 16.02 -6.71
N LEU A 114 34.01 16.18 -5.42
CA LEU A 114 35.36 16.26 -4.87
C LEU A 114 36.14 14.95 -5.07
N GLU A 115 35.52 13.79 -4.84
CA GLU A 115 36.13 12.48 -5.07
C GLU A 115 36.37 12.25 -6.57
N LEU A 116 35.44 12.66 -7.44
CA LEU A 116 35.60 12.56 -8.90
C LEU A 116 36.74 13.45 -9.39
N ASN A 117 36.83 14.69 -8.89
CA ASN A 117 37.95 15.59 -9.18
C ASN A 117 39.29 15.02 -8.64
N SER A 118 39.29 14.46 -7.44
CA SER A 118 40.48 13.80 -6.89
C SER A 118 40.89 12.57 -7.71
N LEU A 119 39.94 11.82 -8.27
CA LEU A 119 40.21 10.67 -9.12
C LEU A 119 40.78 11.13 -10.48
N GLN A 120 40.27 12.22 -11.04
CA GLN A 120 40.79 12.87 -12.24
C GLN A 120 42.23 13.36 -12.05
N ASP A 121 42.53 13.98 -10.90
CA ASP A 121 43.88 14.43 -10.55
C ASP A 121 44.85 13.25 -10.41
N LEU A 122 44.39 12.14 -9.81
CA LEU A 122 45.17 10.92 -9.69
C LEU A 122 45.45 10.30 -11.07
N GLU A 123 44.46 10.26 -11.96
CA GLU A 123 44.62 9.80 -13.34
C GLU A 123 45.67 10.64 -14.09
N ASN A 124 45.55 11.96 -14.01
CA ASN A 124 46.53 12.88 -14.60
C ASN A 124 47.94 12.64 -14.05
N SER A 125 48.08 12.44 -12.74
CA SER A 125 49.37 12.11 -12.12
C SER A 125 49.92 10.76 -12.61
N VAL A 126 49.09 9.74 -12.79
CA VAL A 126 49.51 8.43 -13.32
C VAL A 126 49.96 8.57 -14.77
N VAL A 127 49.24 9.34 -15.59
CA VAL A 127 49.62 9.62 -16.98
C VAL A 127 50.95 10.38 -17.03
N ASP A 128 51.16 11.37 -16.16
CA ASP A 128 52.41 12.10 -16.09
C ASP A 128 53.59 11.24 -15.60
N LEU A 129 53.35 10.37 -14.61
CA LEU A 129 54.35 9.39 -14.18
C LEU A 129 54.71 8.42 -15.30
N ARG A 130 53.73 7.96 -16.09
CA ARG A 130 53.98 7.14 -17.29
C ARG A 130 54.78 7.90 -18.34
N LYS A 131 54.43 9.15 -18.66
CA LYS A 131 55.21 10.00 -19.58
C LYS A 131 56.65 10.20 -19.10
N LYS A 132 56.85 10.44 -17.79
CA LYS A 132 58.19 10.55 -17.20
C LYS A 132 58.96 9.23 -17.29
N LEU A 133 58.29 8.10 -17.06
CA LEU A 133 58.89 6.77 -17.21
C LEU A 133 59.27 6.51 -18.66
N ASP A 134 58.38 6.76 -19.62
CA ASP A 134 58.63 6.61 -21.06
C ASP A 134 59.77 7.52 -21.53
N SER A 135 59.81 8.77 -21.06
CA SER A 135 60.95 9.67 -21.33
C SER A 135 62.26 9.12 -20.73
N LYS A 136 62.22 8.57 -19.51
CA LYS A 136 63.40 7.96 -18.89
C LYS A 136 63.82 6.67 -19.60
N ILE A 137 62.88 5.85 -20.05
CA ILE A 137 63.12 4.63 -20.84
C ILE A 137 63.73 5.01 -22.19
N THR A 138 63.15 5.96 -22.91
CA THR A 138 63.71 6.44 -24.18
C THR A 138 65.10 7.04 -23.99
N ASN A 139 65.33 7.81 -22.93
CA ASN A 139 66.67 8.31 -22.60
C ASN A 139 67.65 7.18 -22.26
N LEU A 140 67.24 6.17 -21.51
CA LEU A 140 68.06 4.99 -21.21
C LEU A 140 68.32 4.16 -22.46
N VAL A 141 67.33 3.92 -23.31
CA VAL A 141 67.47 3.22 -24.59
C VAL A 141 68.36 4.00 -25.55
N ASN A 142 68.27 5.33 -25.56
CA ASN A 142 69.15 6.18 -26.38
C ASN A 142 70.58 6.22 -25.80
N ALA A 143 70.73 6.25 -24.48
CA ALA A 143 72.02 6.15 -23.81
C ALA A 143 72.64 4.77 -24.02
N GLU A 144 71.86 3.70 -23.91
CA GLU A 144 72.24 2.32 -24.16
C GLU A 144 72.53 2.09 -25.64
N ARG A 145 71.79 2.70 -26.57
CA ARG A 145 72.09 2.66 -28.01
C ARG A 145 73.37 3.44 -28.34
N SER A 146 73.65 4.52 -27.64
CA SER A 146 74.92 5.27 -27.73
C SER A 146 76.08 4.48 -27.10
N LEU A 147 75.82 3.74 -26.03
CA LEU A 147 76.78 2.89 -25.33
C LEU A 147 77.00 1.56 -26.06
N ALA A 148 75.99 1.02 -26.74
CA ALA A 148 76.01 -0.19 -27.56
C ALA A 148 76.59 0.09 -28.96
N ALA A 149 76.50 1.33 -29.46
CA ALA A 149 77.34 1.80 -30.57
C ALA A 149 78.83 1.83 -30.18
N THR A 150 79.14 1.83 -28.88
CA THR A 150 80.51 1.70 -28.34
C THR A 150 80.82 0.27 -27.86
N THR A 151 79.80 -0.56 -27.61
CA THR A 151 79.94 -1.89 -26.98
C THR A 151 78.91 -2.84 -27.59
N SER A 152 79.24 -3.41 -28.74
CA SER A 152 78.60 -4.61 -29.25
C SER A 152 78.67 -5.74 -28.21
N THR A 153 77.53 -6.38 -27.91
CA THR A 153 77.31 -7.80 -27.53
C THR A 153 76.42 -8.03 -26.29
N THR A 154 75.41 -8.91 -26.47
CA THR A 154 74.77 -9.83 -25.49
C THR A 154 73.91 -9.24 -24.34
N THR A 155 72.75 -9.75 -23.91
CA THR A 155 71.66 -10.66 -24.36
C THR A 155 70.64 -10.71 -23.21
N THR A 156 69.36 -10.91 -23.53
CA THR A 156 68.32 -11.69 -22.80
C THR A 156 67.70 -11.23 -21.45
N THR A 157 66.36 -11.06 -21.54
CA THR A 157 65.26 -11.26 -20.57
C THR A 157 65.28 -12.62 -19.83
N PRO A 158 64.58 -12.82 -18.68
CA PRO A 158 63.17 -13.30 -18.68
C PRO A 158 62.24 -12.96 -17.47
N THR A 159 60.96 -12.76 -17.81
CA THR A 159 59.69 -13.35 -17.30
C THR A 159 59.54 -13.88 -15.86
N SER A 160 58.47 -13.45 -15.19
CA SER A 160 57.93 -13.97 -13.91
C SER A 160 56.48 -14.49 -14.08
N PRO A 161 56.03 -15.54 -13.33
CA PRO A 161 54.71 -16.16 -13.47
C PRO A 161 53.66 -15.60 -12.48
N VAL A 162 52.39 -15.63 -12.90
CA VAL A 162 51.18 -15.24 -12.16
C VAL A 162 50.61 -16.44 -11.36
N PRO A 163 50.15 -16.29 -10.10
CA PRO A 163 49.49 -17.37 -9.36
C PRO A 163 47.95 -17.30 -9.46
N ALA A 164 47.32 -18.45 -9.75
CA ALA A 164 45.88 -18.68 -9.72
C ALA A 164 45.51 -19.54 -8.51
N PRO A 165 44.73 -19.04 -7.52
CA PRO A 165 44.39 -19.80 -6.31
C PRO A 165 42.94 -20.33 -6.26
N LEU A 166 42.17 -20.33 -7.37
CA LEU A 166 40.72 -20.61 -7.33
C LEU A 166 40.29 -22.02 -7.76
N GLU A 167 41.14 -22.81 -8.41
CA GLU A 167 40.70 -24.12 -8.95
C GLU A 167 40.78 -25.28 -7.95
N THR A 168 41.64 -25.21 -6.93
CA THR A 168 41.87 -26.33 -5.99
C THR A 168 40.81 -26.48 -4.90
N ALA A 169 39.91 -25.51 -4.75
CA ALA A 169 38.86 -25.54 -3.72
C ALA A 169 37.54 -26.20 -4.18
N LEU A 170 37.44 -26.60 -5.45
CA LEU A 170 36.21 -27.18 -6.03
C LEU A 170 36.09 -28.70 -5.90
N GLU A 171 37.12 -29.40 -5.39
CA GLU A 171 37.15 -30.88 -5.32
C GLU A 171 36.67 -31.47 -3.99
N ASP A 172 36.41 -30.65 -2.97
CA ASP A 172 35.86 -31.13 -1.70
C ASP A 172 34.36 -31.50 -1.85
N PRO A 173 33.94 -32.75 -1.54
CA PRO A 173 32.54 -33.17 -1.59
C PRO A 173 31.60 -32.31 -0.72
N VAL A 174 32.09 -31.71 0.36
CA VAL A 174 31.31 -30.81 1.23
C VAL A 174 31.02 -29.49 0.52
N VAL A 175 32.03 -28.91 -0.12
CA VAL A 175 31.90 -27.66 -0.89
C VAL A 175 30.97 -27.88 -2.09
N LYS A 176 31.09 -29.01 -2.78
CA LYS A 176 30.19 -29.40 -3.89
C LYS A 176 28.74 -29.56 -3.43
N SER A 177 28.51 -30.17 -2.26
CA SER A 177 27.16 -30.31 -1.69
C SER A 177 26.56 -28.95 -1.33
N ASN A 178 27.33 -28.07 -0.68
CA ASN A 178 26.88 -26.74 -0.31
C ASN A 178 26.63 -25.85 -1.53
N LEU A 179 27.49 -25.93 -2.56
CA LEU A 179 27.28 -25.26 -3.84
C LEU A 179 25.98 -25.73 -4.51
N LEU A 180 25.70 -27.04 -4.49
CA LEU A 180 24.46 -27.58 -5.04
C LEU A 180 23.23 -27.09 -4.26
N LYS A 181 23.29 -27.08 -2.92
CA LYS A 181 22.23 -26.51 -2.07
C LYS A 181 22.01 -25.03 -2.38
N LEU A 182 23.07 -24.24 -2.50
CA LEU A 182 22.98 -22.81 -2.86
C LEU A 182 22.36 -22.62 -4.24
N LYS A 183 22.75 -23.43 -5.23
CA LYS A 183 22.14 -23.41 -6.57
C LYS A 183 20.64 -23.77 -6.51
N LEU A 184 20.26 -24.74 -5.68
CA LEU A 184 18.85 -25.13 -5.49
C LEU A 184 18.04 -24.01 -4.84
N TYR A 185 18.55 -23.38 -3.78
CA TYR A 185 17.87 -22.25 -3.14
C TYR A 185 17.74 -21.05 -4.08
N ARG A 186 18.79 -20.79 -4.88
CA ARG A 186 18.77 -19.77 -5.92
C ARG A 186 17.73 -20.07 -7.00
N SER A 187 17.58 -21.33 -7.45
CA SER A 187 16.56 -21.70 -8.43
C SER A 187 15.14 -21.64 -7.87
N LEU A 188 14.98 -21.81 -6.56
CA LEU A 188 13.71 -21.57 -5.87
C LEU A 188 13.30 -20.09 -5.92
N GLY A 189 14.26 -19.19 -6.16
CA GLY A 189 14.07 -17.75 -6.21
C GLY A 189 14.45 -17.05 -4.91
N VAL A 190 15.20 -17.72 -4.02
CA VAL A 190 15.73 -17.13 -2.79
C VAL A 190 17.18 -16.73 -3.02
N ILE A 191 17.45 -15.42 -2.97
CA ILE A 191 18.80 -14.86 -3.11
C ILE A 191 19.19 -14.25 -1.77
N VAL A 192 20.29 -14.72 -1.20
CA VAL A 192 20.84 -14.17 0.05
C VAL A 192 21.81 -13.06 -0.31
N ASP A 193 21.50 -11.84 0.10
CA ASP A 193 22.37 -10.67 -0.03
C ASP A 193 23.02 -10.42 1.34
N SER A 194 24.25 -10.91 1.48
CA SER A 194 25.03 -10.75 2.71
C SER A 194 25.59 -9.35 2.88
N GLU A 195 25.67 -8.53 1.82
CA GLU A 195 26.22 -7.18 1.88
C GLU A 195 25.24 -6.23 2.56
N ASN A 196 23.94 -6.37 2.24
CA ASN A 196 22.87 -5.58 2.83
C ASN A 196 22.09 -6.32 3.95
N ASN A 197 22.57 -7.50 4.35
CA ASN A 197 21.96 -8.35 5.37
C ASN A 197 20.46 -8.60 5.12
N GLN A 198 20.11 -8.99 3.90
CA GLN A 198 18.73 -9.17 3.44
C GLN A 198 18.58 -10.41 2.55
N VAL A 199 17.36 -10.93 2.45
CA VAL A 199 16.98 -12.03 1.55
C VAL A 199 15.98 -11.50 0.54
N LEU A 200 16.29 -11.70 -0.74
CA LEU A 200 15.43 -11.34 -1.86
C LEU A 200 14.66 -12.58 -2.30
N ILE A 201 13.32 -12.47 -2.36
CA ILE A 201 12.44 -13.54 -2.82
C ILE A 201 11.81 -13.09 -4.14
N HIS A 202 12.07 -13.84 -5.21
CA HIS A 202 11.51 -13.57 -6.53
C HIS A 202 10.04 -14.01 -6.62
N LEU A 203 9.12 -13.05 -6.74
CA LEU A 203 7.68 -13.28 -6.93
C LEU A 203 7.36 -13.53 -8.43
N GLN A 204 6.15 -14.03 -8.73
CA GLN A 204 5.75 -14.29 -10.12
C GLN A 204 5.67 -13.02 -11.00
N ASN A 205 5.44 -11.86 -10.37
CA ASN A 205 5.20 -10.61 -11.08
C ASN A 205 6.50 -9.92 -11.56
N GLY A 206 7.66 -10.56 -11.39
CA GLY A 206 8.97 -9.93 -11.59
C GLY A 206 9.35 -8.94 -10.48
N GLU A 207 8.56 -8.91 -9.41
CA GLU A 207 8.79 -8.13 -8.19
C GLU A 207 9.65 -8.93 -7.20
N PHE A 208 10.55 -8.25 -6.50
CA PHE A 208 11.38 -8.83 -5.45
C PHE A 208 10.84 -8.41 -4.09
N ASP A 209 10.51 -9.39 -3.26
CA ASP A 209 10.20 -9.14 -1.85
C ASP A 209 11.52 -9.12 -1.07
N VAL A 210 11.75 -8.07 -0.28
CA VAL A 210 12.99 -7.87 0.48
C VAL A 210 12.70 -8.17 1.94
N LEU A 211 13.32 -9.23 2.46
CA LEU A 211 13.23 -9.61 3.87
C LEU A 211 14.54 -9.26 4.59
N PRO A 212 14.57 -8.29 5.53
CA PRO A 212 15.77 -8.04 6.33
C PRO A 212 16.08 -9.23 7.24
N LEU A 213 17.36 -9.58 7.34
CA LEU A 213 17.89 -10.61 8.25
C LEU A 213 18.19 -10.00 9.62
N ASP A 214 17.25 -9.24 10.18
CA ASP A 214 17.42 -8.67 11.51
C ASP A 214 17.21 -9.75 12.59
N ASN A 215 17.99 -9.69 13.67
CA ASN A 215 17.88 -10.63 14.79
C ASN A 215 16.57 -10.48 15.59
N ASN A 216 15.68 -9.58 15.18
CA ASN A 216 14.42 -9.30 15.87
C ASN A 216 13.32 -10.30 15.47
N LEU A 217 13.41 -10.89 14.29
CA LEU A 217 12.46 -11.89 13.81
C LEU A 217 12.96 -13.29 14.19
N SER A 218 12.12 -14.06 14.89
CA SER A 218 12.46 -15.46 15.22
C SER A 218 12.57 -16.28 13.94
N GLY A 219 13.55 -17.19 13.88
CA GLY A 219 13.78 -18.08 12.73
C GLY A 219 12.53 -18.84 12.27
N TYR A 220 11.58 -19.08 13.18
CA TYR A 220 10.26 -19.63 12.84
C TYR A 220 9.44 -18.70 11.92
N PHE A 221 9.41 -17.41 12.22
CA PHE A 221 8.69 -16.41 11.41
C PHE A 221 9.34 -16.21 10.05
N LEU A 222 10.67 -16.09 9.97
CA LEU A 222 11.36 -15.99 8.68
C LEU A 222 11.06 -17.20 7.80
N THR A 223 11.16 -18.40 8.38
CA THR A 223 10.88 -19.64 7.65
C THR A 223 9.45 -19.67 7.16
N LYS A 224 8.47 -19.36 8.02
CA LYS A 224 7.05 -19.33 7.64
C LYS A 224 6.76 -18.31 6.54
N TYR A 225 7.35 -17.12 6.63
CA TYR A 225 7.18 -16.05 5.66
C TYR A 225 7.73 -16.44 4.29
N ILE A 226 8.97 -16.95 4.25
CA ILE A 226 9.61 -17.42 3.02
C ILE A 226 8.77 -18.52 2.37
N TRP A 227 8.28 -19.49 3.14
CA TRP A 227 7.45 -20.57 2.62
C TRP A 227 6.10 -20.08 2.07
N ASP A 228 5.43 -19.14 2.73
CA ASP A 228 4.15 -18.59 2.27
C ASP A 228 4.31 -17.86 0.93
N LYS A 229 5.35 -17.03 0.81
CA LYS A 229 5.68 -16.32 -0.44
C LYS A 229 6.09 -17.26 -1.57
N LEU A 230 6.80 -18.35 -1.25
CA LEU A 230 7.11 -19.39 -2.23
C LEU A 230 5.86 -20.16 -2.65
N GLN A 231 4.91 -20.46 -1.75
CA GLN A 231 3.66 -21.15 -2.10
C GLN A 231 2.78 -20.31 -3.03
N GLN A 232 2.70 -19.00 -2.81
CA GLN A 232 2.00 -18.07 -3.71
C GLN A 232 2.58 -18.10 -5.14
N LYS A 233 3.87 -18.43 -5.30
CA LYS A 233 4.51 -18.65 -6.61
C LYS A 233 4.14 -19.98 -7.28
N TYR A 234 3.55 -20.94 -6.59
CA TYR A 234 3.23 -22.25 -7.17
C TYR A 234 1.73 -22.59 -7.11
N GLN A 235 0.87 -21.66 -6.69
CA GLN A 235 -0.59 -21.80 -6.83
C GLN A 235 -1.04 -21.44 -8.25
N TYR A 236 -0.75 -22.35 -9.19
CA TYR A 236 -1.54 -22.62 -10.40
C TYR A 236 -1.35 -24.08 -10.79
#